data_AF-A0AA38H904-F1
#
_entry.id   AF-A0AA38H904-F1
#
_cell.length_a   1.000
_cell.length_b   1.000
_cell.length_c   1.000
_cell.angle_alpha   90.00
_cell.angle_beta   90.00
_cell.angle_gamma   90.00
#
_symmetry.space_group_name_H-M   'P 1'
#
loop_
_entity.id
_entity.type
_entity.pdbx_description
1 polymer ?
#
loop_
_entity_poly.entity_id
_entity_poly.type
_entity_poly.pdbx_seq_one_letter_code
_entity_poly.pdbx_strand_id
1 'polypeptide(L)'
;MIRPVRATLARTRLPLPLLRQPVLRASYSTPTPSEASSSSSAPTASASAPRKPKGPKRPISSCPAGTVMTGLSVLKDQPDPVALPDDQYPDWLWTLLPDPKAAAGKGQESGEARIPGDLKSSADFREEKKRLRAALARLLALRPPHLLPRFAPLSVRYNSTNSPSPGPSASKDPDHPYLHYHTLPTPAPGRIALSFLPRPPKGPRSRTVLGYLPLGASGLGDLKENRDFLDIFHASIRDGLDKGKAEAAGFEAAGRPGDGYIHITDERALPPAGRIGETEDLIGSVFVEDGKIIASTYEPLPTYRLITANGPVLLPKGLDTHLIEELERIDQEERS
;
A
#
# COMPACT_ATOMS: atom_id res chain seq x y z
N MET A 1 35.60 -4.44 62.07
CA MET A 1 36.28 -5.41 61.19
C MET A 1 35.26 -6.42 60.67
N ILE A 2 34.64 -6.18 59.52
CA ILE A 2 33.80 -7.17 58.81
C ILE A 2 34.04 -6.94 57.31
N ARG A 3 34.52 -7.98 56.61
CA ARG A 3 34.96 -7.97 55.21
C ARG A 3 33.75 -8.06 54.25
N PRO A 4 33.81 -7.46 53.05
CA PRO A 4 32.83 -7.74 51.99
C PRO A 4 33.20 -9.01 51.22
N VAL A 5 32.23 -9.91 51.03
CA VAL A 5 32.35 -11.11 50.18
C VAL A 5 31.99 -10.72 48.76
N ARG A 6 32.97 -10.79 47.84
CA ARG A 6 32.77 -10.69 46.39
C ARG A 6 32.22 -12.03 45.88
N ALA A 7 31.01 -12.02 45.32
CA ALA A 7 30.47 -13.14 44.56
C ALA A 7 30.94 -13.03 43.10
N THR A 8 31.86 -13.92 42.71
CA THR A 8 32.37 -14.08 41.35
C THR A 8 31.49 -15.09 40.63
N LEU A 9 30.57 -14.65 39.76
CA LEU A 9 29.77 -15.58 38.95
C LEU A 9 30.59 -16.00 37.72
N ALA A 10 31.04 -17.25 37.71
CA ALA A 10 31.77 -17.87 36.61
C ALA A 10 30.87 -18.02 35.38
N ARG A 11 31.37 -17.57 34.23
CA ARG A 11 30.70 -17.61 32.92
C ARG A 11 31.04 -18.94 32.24
N THR A 12 30.22 -19.97 32.48
CA THR A 12 30.40 -21.29 31.88
C THR A 12 29.83 -21.28 30.45
N ARG A 13 30.71 -21.33 29.44
CA ARG A 13 30.35 -21.55 28.04
C ARG A 13 30.12 -23.05 27.81
N LEU A 14 28.89 -23.44 27.47
CA LEU A 14 28.59 -24.78 26.97
C LEU A 14 28.71 -24.78 25.42
N PRO A 15 29.22 -25.86 24.80
CA PRO A 15 29.41 -25.96 23.35
C PRO A 15 28.10 -26.36 22.64
N LEU A 16 27.88 -25.76 21.48
CA LEU A 16 26.77 -26.05 20.56
C LEU A 16 26.97 -27.42 19.87
N PRO A 17 25.96 -28.30 19.79
CA PRO A 17 26.03 -29.48 18.94
C PRO A 17 25.72 -29.11 17.48
N LEU A 18 26.65 -29.44 16.58
CA LEU A 18 26.52 -29.35 15.12
C LEU A 18 25.47 -30.36 14.63
N LEU A 19 24.34 -29.87 14.11
CA LEU A 19 23.35 -30.72 13.44
C LEU A 19 23.65 -30.81 11.93
N ARG A 20 23.84 -32.05 11.53
CA ARG A 20 24.28 -32.59 10.24
C ARG A 20 23.13 -32.52 9.22
N GLN A 21 23.31 -31.83 8.11
CA GLN A 21 22.33 -31.79 7.01
C GLN A 21 22.40 -33.07 6.17
N PRO A 22 21.27 -33.71 5.80
CA PRO A 22 21.26 -34.82 4.86
C PRO A 22 21.33 -34.34 3.41
N VAL A 23 22.30 -34.88 2.67
CA VAL A 23 22.46 -34.74 1.22
C VAL A 23 21.42 -35.62 0.53
N LEU A 24 20.45 -35.03 -0.17
CA LEU A 24 19.55 -35.77 -1.06
C LEU A 24 20.23 -35.97 -2.42
N ARG A 25 20.62 -37.22 -2.66
CA ARG A 25 21.20 -37.73 -3.89
C ARG A 25 20.08 -38.07 -4.87
N ALA A 26 19.84 -37.24 -5.87
CA ALA A 26 18.94 -37.56 -6.97
C ALA A 26 19.68 -38.45 -7.99
N SER A 27 19.37 -39.75 -7.97
CA SER A 27 19.78 -40.72 -8.98
C SER A 27 18.79 -40.68 -10.15
N TYR A 28 19.20 -40.15 -11.30
CA TYR A 28 18.50 -40.37 -12.56
C TYR A 28 19.23 -41.44 -13.37
N SER A 29 18.48 -42.48 -13.73
CA SER A 29 18.90 -43.62 -14.52
C SER A 29 19.28 -43.20 -15.94
N THR A 30 20.45 -43.62 -16.39
CA THR A 30 20.88 -43.58 -17.79
C THR A 30 20.31 -44.77 -18.55
N PRO A 31 19.63 -44.59 -19.70
CA PRO A 31 19.52 -45.66 -20.69
C PRO A 31 20.71 -45.64 -21.67
N THR A 32 21.34 -46.80 -21.72
CA THR A 32 22.23 -47.39 -22.74
C THR A 32 22.02 -46.95 -24.20
N PRO A 33 23.09 -46.75 -24.99
CA PRO A 33 23.03 -46.75 -26.45
C PRO A 33 23.33 -48.16 -26.98
N SER A 34 22.39 -48.78 -27.70
CA SER A 34 22.64 -49.96 -28.53
C SER A 34 22.94 -49.53 -29.96
N GLU A 35 24.07 -50.06 -30.45
CA GLU A 35 24.54 -50.05 -31.82
C GLU A 35 23.51 -50.59 -32.81
N ALA A 36 23.43 -49.96 -33.98
CA ALA A 36 23.16 -50.65 -35.23
C ALA A 36 23.88 -49.90 -36.36
N SER A 37 25.01 -50.47 -36.78
CA SER A 37 25.77 -50.09 -37.95
C SER A 37 24.99 -50.48 -39.22
N SER A 38 24.70 -49.50 -40.08
CA SER A 38 24.13 -49.73 -41.41
C SER A 38 25.26 -49.73 -42.44
N SER A 39 25.40 -50.87 -43.12
CA SER A 39 26.33 -51.12 -44.21
C SER A 39 26.11 -50.21 -45.43
N SER A 40 27.24 -49.83 -46.02
CA SER A 40 27.45 -49.08 -47.24
C SER A 40 26.91 -49.77 -48.50
N SER A 41 26.22 -48.99 -49.36
CA SER A 41 26.28 -49.14 -50.81
C SER A 41 25.73 -47.89 -51.52
N ALA A 42 26.62 -47.18 -52.22
CA ALA A 42 26.26 -46.20 -53.25
C ALA A 42 25.82 -46.93 -54.54
N PRO A 43 25.01 -46.29 -55.42
CA PRO A 43 25.64 -45.55 -56.52
C PRO A 43 24.95 -44.23 -56.95
N THR A 44 25.81 -43.29 -57.35
CA THR A 44 25.76 -42.42 -58.55
C THR A 44 24.50 -41.62 -58.94
N ALA A 45 24.66 -40.30 -58.86
CA ALA A 45 24.18 -39.22 -59.74
C ALA A 45 22.69 -39.18 -60.18
N SER A 46 21.97 -38.14 -59.73
CA SER A 46 21.51 -37.04 -60.62
C SER A 46 20.81 -35.95 -59.81
N ALA A 47 20.84 -34.73 -60.35
CA ALA A 47 20.38 -33.49 -59.76
C ALA A 47 18.92 -33.50 -59.28
N SER A 48 18.65 -32.93 -58.10
CA SER A 48 17.51 -32.03 -57.83
C SER A 48 17.44 -31.64 -56.35
N ALA A 49 17.41 -30.33 -56.09
CA ALA A 49 17.14 -29.77 -54.78
C ALA A 49 15.69 -30.09 -54.33
N PRO A 50 15.44 -30.53 -53.08
CA PRO A 50 14.08 -30.67 -52.61
C PRO A 50 13.54 -29.31 -52.16
N ARG A 51 12.55 -28.81 -52.89
CA ARG A 51 11.74 -27.66 -52.50
C ARG A 51 10.90 -28.04 -51.28
N LYS A 52 11.09 -27.34 -50.15
CA LYS A 52 10.16 -27.39 -49.01
C LYS A 52 8.75 -26.91 -49.46
N PRO A 53 7.67 -27.56 -49.01
CA PRO A 53 6.31 -27.15 -49.32
C PRO A 53 6.02 -25.76 -48.75
N LYS A 54 5.37 -24.90 -49.55
CA LYS A 54 4.96 -23.56 -49.16
C LYS A 54 3.84 -23.66 -48.12
N GLY A 55 4.22 -23.57 -46.84
CA GLY A 55 3.30 -23.26 -45.76
C GLY A 55 2.77 -21.82 -45.84
N PRO A 56 1.74 -21.48 -45.04
CA PRO A 56 1.13 -20.15 -45.03
C PRO A 56 2.20 -19.08 -44.75
N LYS A 57 2.10 -17.92 -45.44
CA LYS A 57 3.06 -16.81 -45.34
C LYS A 57 3.02 -16.23 -43.92
N ARG A 58 3.90 -16.70 -43.04
CA ARG A 58 4.13 -16.14 -41.71
C ARG A 58 4.74 -14.73 -41.85
N PRO A 59 4.45 -13.79 -40.94
CA PRO A 59 5.16 -12.52 -40.88
C PRO A 59 6.65 -12.80 -40.62
N ILE A 60 7.53 -12.08 -41.33
CA ILE A 60 8.98 -12.28 -41.25
C ILE A 60 9.47 -11.78 -39.87
N SER A 61 10.29 -12.59 -39.19
CA SER A 61 10.89 -12.16 -37.93
C SER A 61 11.83 -10.98 -38.14
N SER A 62 11.85 -10.06 -37.16
CA SER A 62 12.75 -8.90 -37.20
C SER A 62 14.22 -9.27 -36.93
N CYS A 63 14.46 -10.47 -36.39
CA CYS A 63 15.78 -10.95 -36.00
C CYS A 63 16.08 -12.25 -36.77
N PRO A 64 17.02 -12.25 -37.74
CA PRO A 64 17.34 -13.45 -38.49
C PRO A 64 18.00 -14.52 -37.59
N ALA A 65 17.87 -15.78 -38.01
CA ALA A 65 18.49 -16.91 -37.33
C ALA A 65 20.00 -16.70 -37.14
N GLY A 66 20.51 -16.97 -35.93
CA GLY A 66 21.92 -16.78 -35.57
C GLY A 66 22.27 -15.41 -34.99
N THR A 67 21.30 -14.50 -34.83
CA THR A 67 21.53 -13.20 -34.20
C THR A 67 21.76 -13.35 -32.69
N VAL A 68 22.92 -12.93 -32.19
CA VAL A 68 23.22 -12.91 -30.74
C VAL A 68 22.48 -11.74 -30.09
N MET A 69 21.60 -12.04 -29.13
CA MET A 69 20.82 -11.02 -28.42
C MET A 69 21.60 -10.51 -27.21
N THR A 70 22.42 -9.48 -27.44
CA THR A 70 23.34 -8.94 -26.43
C THR A 70 22.59 -8.36 -25.22
N GLY A 71 23.01 -8.72 -24.01
CA GLY A 71 22.49 -8.14 -22.76
C GLY A 71 21.21 -8.79 -22.23
N LEU A 72 20.86 -9.99 -22.73
CA LEU A 72 19.77 -10.80 -22.17
C LEU A 72 20.25 -11.79 -21.10
N SER A 73 21.54 -12.12 -21.06
CA SER A 73 22.09 -12.96 -20.00
C SER A 73 22.27 -12.16 -18.71
N VAL A 74 21.54 -12.56 -17.66
CA VAL A 74 21.64 -11.97 -16.31
C VAL A 74 22.76 -12.64 -15.48
N LEU A 75 23.22 -13.82 -15.91
CA LEU A 75 24.26 -14.59 -15.23
C LEU A 75 25.62 -14.37 -15.89
N LYS A 76 26.65 -14.06 -15.09
CA LYS A 76 28.02 -13.79 -15.59
C LYS A 76 28.67 -14.94 -16.37
N ASP A 77 28.22 -16.17 -16.15
CA ASP A 77 28.82 -17.38 -16.72
C ASP A 77 28.01 -17.98 -17.89
N GLN A 78 26.90 -17.36 -18.29
CA GLN A 78 26.08 -17.83 -19.42
C GLN A 78 26.22 -16.89 -20.62
N PRO A 79 26.53 -17.40 -21.82
CA PRO A 79 26.59 -16.58 -23.02
C PRO A 79 25.21 -16.01 -23.36
N ASP A 80 25.19 -14.88 -24.07
CA ASP A 80 23.94 -14.29 -24.54
C ASP A 80 23.20 -15.26 -25.49
N PRO A 81 21.87 -15.37 -25.36
CA PRO A 81 21.08 -16.29 -26.16
C PRO A 81 21.13 -15.91 -27.64
N VAL A 82 21.21 -16.93 -28.50
CA VAL A 82 21.25 -16.79 -29.96
C VAL A 82 19.86 -17.07 -30.53
N ALA A 83 19.39 -16.21 -31.42
CA ALA A 83 18.11 -16.39 -32.10
C ALA A 83 18.11 -17.69 -32.93
N LEU A 84 17.10 -18.52 -32.70
CA LEU A 84 16.87 -19.75 -33.46
C LEU A 84 16.18 -19.41 -34.81
N PRO A 85 16.06 -20.37 -35.74
CA PRO A 85 15.22 -20.20 -36.92
C PRO A 85 13.74 -20.02 -36.55
N ASP A 86 13.01 -19.19 -37.31
CA ASP A 86 11.59 -18.88 -37.12
C ASP A 86 10.69 -20.13 -36.97
N ASP A 87 11.05 -21.24 -37.63
CA ASP A 87 10.35 -22.53 -37.59
C ASP A 87 10.46 -23.25 -36.23
N GLN A 88 11.46 -22.91 -35.41
CA GLN A 88 11.68 -23.53 -34.10
C GLN A 88 10.93 -22.80 -32.98
N TYR A 89 10.39 -21.61 -33.25
CA TYR A 89 9.55 -20.90 -32.30
C TYR A 89 8.11 -21.41 -32.36
N PRO A 90 7.43 -21.53 -31.21
CA PRO A 90 6.03 -21.93 -31.19
C PRO A 90 5.14 -20.99 -32.01
N ASP A 91 4.11 -21.55 -32.66
CA ASP A 91 3.20 -20.79 -33.54
C ASP A 91 2.47 -19.64 -32.84
N TRP A 92 2.27 -19.73 -31.52
CA TRP A 92 1.61 -18.68 -30.74
C TRP A 92 2.37 -17.35 -30.76
N LEU A 93 3.70 -17.37 -30.92
CA LEU A 93 4.54 -16.17 -30.93
C LEU A 93 4.14 -15.20 -32.06
N TRP A 94 3.67 -15.74 -33.18
CA TRP A 94 3.34 -14.98 -34.38
C TRP A 94 1.90 -14.44 -34.38
N THR A 95 1.06 -14.86 -33.43
CA THR A 95 -0.33 -14.42 -33.27
C THR A 95 -0.54 -13.36 -32.18
N LEU A 96 0.51 -13.01 -31.43
CA LEU A 96 0.41 -12.10 -30.28
C LEU A 96 0.19 -10.64 -30.67
N LEU A 97 0.71 -10.20 -31.82
CA LEU A 97 0.51 -8.83 -32.30
C LEU A 97 -0.60 -8.82 -33.35
N PRO A 98 -1.68 -8.03 -33.16
CA PRO A 98 -2.65 -7.83 -34.22
C PRO A 98 -1.99 -7.11 -35.40
N ASP A 99 -2.36 -7.49 -36.64
CA ASP A 99 -1.87 -6.81 -37.83
C ASP A 99 -2.11 -5.30 -37.68
N PRO A 100 -1.10 -4.43 -37.89
CA PRO A 100 -1.29 -2.98 -37.79
C PRO A 100 -2.32 -2.46 -38.82
N LYS A 101 -2.61 -3.23 -39.88
CA LYS A 101 -3.72 -2.97 -40.82
C LYS A 101 -5.10 -3.28 -40.25
N ALA A 102 -5.23 -4.25 -39.34
CA ALA A 102 -6.48 -4.54 -38.64
C ALA A 102 -6.73 -3.53 -37.50
N ALA A 103 -5.67 -3.06 -36.84
CA ALA A 103 -5.75 -1.99 -35.83
C ALA A 103 -6.12 -0.61 -36.43
N ALA A 104 -5.81 -0.38 -37.71
CA ALA A 104 -6.12 0.88 -38.40
C ALA A 104 -7.46 0.87 -39.17
N GLY A 105 -8.19 -0.24 -39.22
CA GLY A 105 -9.40 -0.34 -40.03
C GLY A 105 -10.29 -1.52 -39.68
N LYS A 106 -11.08 -1.37 -38.60
CA LYS A 106 -12.39 -1.99 -38.38
C LYS A 106 -12.98 -1.53 -37.04
N GLY A 107 -13.68 -0.42 -37.06
CA GLY A 107 -14.83 -0.22 -36.18
C GLY A 107 -16.01 -0.93 -36.84
N GLN A 108 -16.46 -2.05 -36.28
CA GLN A 108 -17.72 -2.66 -36.69
C GLN A 108 -18.44 -3.17 -35.45
N GLU A 109 -19.59 -2.56 -35.20
CA GLU A 109 -20.56 -2.88 -34.16
C GLU A 109 -21.12 -4.30 -34.33
N SER A 110 -21.21 -5.03 -33.22
CA SER A 110 -22.21 -6.08 -33.04
C SER A 110 -22.70 -6.00 -31.59
N GLY A 111 -24.02 -6.05 -31.43
CA GLY A 111 -24.73 -5.57 -30.26
C GLY A 111 -24.51 -6.39 -28.99
N GLU A 112 -24.21 -5.67 -27.92
CA GLU A 112 -24.46 -6.06 -26.54
C GLU A 112 -24.69 -4.76 -25.74
N ALA A 113 -25.60 -4.79 -24.77
CA ALA A 113 -26.11 -3.60 -24.09
C ALA A 113 -25.00 -2.70 -23.50
N ARG A 114 -25.01 -1.43 -23.91
CA ARG A 114 -24.02 -0.42 -23.52
C ARG A 114 -24.35 0.16 -22.14
N ILE A 115 -23.47 -0.08 -21.18
CA ILE A 115 -23.38 0.63 -19.89
C ILE A 115 -23.11 2.13 -20.18
N PRO A 116 -23.81 3.08 -19.53
CA PRO A 116 -23.63 4.50 -19.80
C PRO A 116 -22.32 5.01 -19.16
N GLY A 117 -21.33 5.39 -19.97
CA GLY A 117 -20.09 5.95 -19.40
C GLY A 117 -18.93 6.30 -20.33
N ASP A 118 -19.06 6.26 -21.66
CA ASP A 118 -17.94 6.58 -22.57
C ASP A 118 -18.26 7.75 -23.51
N LEU A 119 -17.93 8.96 -23.06
CA LEU A 119 -17.95 10.19 -23.87
C LEU A 119 -16.65 10.30 -24.67
N LYS A 120 -16.67 9.81 -25.91
CA LYS A 120 -15.64 10.07 -26.93
C LYS A 120 -16.02 11.28 -27.79
N SER A 121 -16.00 12.49 -27.23
CA SER A 121 -15.86 13.77 -27.96
C SER A 121 -16.19 14.97 -27.07
N SER A 122 -15.36 16.02 -27.10
CA SER A 122 -15.63 17.29 -26.42
C SER A 122 -16.84 18.05 -26.99
N ALA A 123 -17.30 17.71 -28.20
CA ALA A 123 -18.48 18.32 -28.81
C ALA A 123 -19.76 17.76 -28.16
N ASP A 124 -19.82 16.45 -27.96
CA ASP A 124 -20.98 15.75 -27.40
C ASP A 124 -21.23 16.19 -25.95
N PHE A 125 -20.17 16.39 -25.17
CA PHE A 125 -20.28 16.92 -23.81
C PHE A 125 -20.82 18.36 -23.76
N ARG A 126 -20.48 19.21 -24.74
CA ARG A 126 -21.00 20.59 -24.81
C ARG A 126 -22.49 20.58 -25.14
N GLU A 127 -22.91 19.71 -26.04
CA GLU A 127 -24.29 19.59 -26.47
C GLU A 127 -25.18 18.99 -25.37
N GLU A 128 -24.67 17.97 -24.68
CA GLU A 128 -25.34 17.38 -23.52
C GLU A 128 -25.42 18.35 -22.34
N LYS A 129 -24.34 19.10 -22.06
CA LYS A 129 -24.35 20.20 -21.07
C LYS A 129 -25.35 21.30 -21.43
N LYS A 130 -25.49 21.62 -22.73
CA LYS A 130 -26.46 22.61 -23.22
C LYS A 130 -27.89 22.10 -23.05
N ARG A 131 -28.15 20.81 -23.34
CA ARG A 131 -29.43 20.15 -23.10
C ARG A 131 -29.80 20.10 -21.63
N LEU A 132 -28.89 19.70 -20.74
CA LEU A 132 -29.12 19.65 -19.30
C LEU A 132 -29.44 21.03 -18.73
N ARG A 133 -28.72 22.07 -19.18
CA ARG A 133 -29.03 23.46 -18.78
C ARG A 133 -30.38 23.95 -19.27
N ALA A 134 -30.75 23.62 -20.51
CA ALA A 134 -32.06 23.98 -21.04
C ALA A 134 -33.20 23.25 -20.31
N ALA A 135 -33.00 21.96 -19.98
CA ALA A 135 -33.95 21.18 -19.19
C ALA A 135 -34.11 21.74 -17.77
N LEU A 136 -33.00 22.10 -17.11
CA LEU A 136 -33.00 22.71 -15.78
C LEU A 136 -33.67 24.09 -15.79
N ALA A 137 -33.41 24.92 -16.80
CA ALA A 137 -34.07 26.22 -16.97
C ALA A 137 -35.60 26.07 -17.15
N ARG A 138 -36.03 25.06 -17.91
CA ARG A 138 -37.45 24.75 -18.13
C ARG A 138 -38.12 24.20 -16.86
N LEU A 139 -37.40 23.42 -16.05
CA LEU A 139 -37.87 22.95 -14.74
C LEU A 139 -38.03 24.11 -13.74
N LEU A 140 -37.09 25.06 -13.75
CA LEU A 140 -37.15 26.25 -12.89
C LEU A 140 -38.25 27.22 -13.32
N ALA A 141 -38.55 27.32 -14.61
CA ALA A 141 -39.61 28.18 -15.14
C ALA A 141 -41.03 27.70 -14.78
N LEU A 142 -41.20 26.42 -14.44
CA LEU A 142 -42.48 25.83 -14.02
C LEU A 142 -42.69 25.86 -12.49
N ARG A 143 -41.79 26.50 -11.72
CA ARG A 143 -41.91 26.56 -10.26
C ARG A 143 -42.75 27.77 -9.82
N PRO A 144 -43.87 27.56 -9.10
CA PRO A 144 -44.75 28.65 -8.67
C PRO A 144 -44.06 29.58 -7.63
N PRO A 145 -44.33 30.91 -7.65
CA PRO A 145 -43.51 31.92 -6.98
C PRO A 145 -43.70 32.05 -5.45
N HIS A 146 -44.17 31.03 -4.75
CA HIS A 146 -44.48 31.15 -3.30
C HIS A 146 -43.81 30.11 -2.38
N LEU A 147 -42.82 29.35 -2.86
CA LEU A 147 -41.96 28.53 -2.00
C LEU A 147 -40.48 28.69 -2.38
N LEU A 148 -39.91 29.82 -1.96
CA LEU A 148 -38.46 29.99 -1.86
C LEU A 148 -38.02 29.55 -0.46
N PRO A 149 -37.24 28.46 -0.28
CA PRO A 149 -36.21 28.52 0.73
C PRO A 149 -35.21 29.58 0.27
N ARG A 150 -35.03 30.62 1.09
CA ARG A 150 -33.90 31.55 0.96
C ARG A 150 -32.61 30.75 1.11
N PHE A 151 -32.12 30.17 0.01
CA PHE A 151 -30.72 29.79 -0.09
C PHE A 151 -29.94 31.07 -0.32
N ALA A 152 -29.51 31.67 0.78
CA ALA A 152 -28.35 32.55 0.75
C ALA A 152 -27.18 31.75 0.13
N PRO A 153 -26.34 32.35 -0.73
CA PRO A 153 -25.13 31.68 -1.14
C PRO A 153 -24.35 31.36 0.14
N LEU A 154 -24.06 30.08 0.36
CA LEU A 154 -22.98 29.65 1.25
C LEU A 154 -21.69 30.22 0.67
N SER A 155 -21.47 31.51 0.90
CA SER A 155 -20.13 31.98 1.16
C SER A 155 -19.66 31.10 2.31
N VAL A 156 -18.61 30.32 2.08
CA VAL A 156 -17.83 29.70 3.15
C VAL A 156 -17.29 30.86 3.98
N ARG A 157 -18.15 31.41 4.84
CA ARG A 157 -17.72 32.10 6.03
C ARG A 157 -17.22 30.97 6.89
N TYR A 158 -15.90 30.91 7.05
CA TYR A 158 -15.35 30.44 8.31
C TYR A 158 -16.20 31.06 9.40
N ASN A 159 -17.09 30.26 10.01
CA ASN A 159 -17.81 30.68 11.18
C ASN A 159 -16.81 30.61 12.33
N SER A 160 -15.85 31.55 12.30
CA SER A 160 -15.07 31.92 13.46
C SER A 160 -16.09 32.57 14.38
N THR A 161 -16.70 31.76 15.24
CA THR A 161 -17.35 32.22 16.46
C THR A 161 -16.26 32.80 17.33
N ASN A 162 -15.81 34.00 16.97
CA ASN A 162 -14.91 34.79 17.77
C ASN A 162 -15.75 35.41 18.88
N SER A 163 -16.12 34.59 19.87
CA SER A 163 -16.24 35.11 21.22
C SER A 163 -14.81 35.32 21.71
N PRO A 164 -14.40 36.55 22.10
CA PRO A 164 -13.10 36.76 22.72
C PRO A 164 -13.20 36.25 24.15
N SER A 165 -13.17 34.92 24.30
CA SER A 165 -12.88 34.24 25.54
C SER A 165 -11.37 34.10 25.64
N PRO A 166 -10.69 34.68 26.65
CA PRO A 166 -9.25 34.51 26.87
C PRO A 166 -8.93 33.15 27.50
N GLY A 167 -9.53 32.08 26.98
CA GLY A 167 -9.31 30.70 27.41
C GLY A 167 -8.78 29.85 26.24
N PRO A 168 -8.08 28.75 26.50
CA PRO A 168 -7.62 27.82 25.47
C PRO A 168 -8.85 27.28 24.72
N SER A 169 -9.10 27.80 23.51
CA SER A 169 -10.20 27.35 22.67
C SER A 169 -9.74 26.13 21.88
N ALA A 170 -10.39 24.99 22.15
CA ALA A 170 -10.24 23.76 21.40
C ALA A 170 -11.22 23.76 20.22
N SER A 171 -10.75 23.53 18.99
CA SER A 171 -11.63 23.26 17.84
C SER A 171 -11.48 21.82 17.37
N LYS A 172 -12.60 21.13 17.14
CA LYS A 172 -12.59 19.74 16.63
C LYS A 172 -12.41 19.75 15.10
N ASP A 173 -11.61 18.83 14.59
CA ASP A 173 -11.50 18.58 13.15
C ASP A 173 -12.80 17.98 12.58
N PRO A 174 -13.33 18.48 11.45
CA PRO A 174 -14.54 17.93 10.85
C PRO A 174 -14.34 16.56 10.18
N ASP A 175 -13.12 16.26 9.70
CA ASP A 175 -12.81 15.09 8.90
C ASP A 175 -12.18 13.96 9.72
N HIS A 176 -11.84 14.21 11.00
CA HIS A 176 -11.25 13.23 11.90
C HIS A 176 -12.07 13.01 13.19
N PRO A 177 -12.31 11.76 13.62
CA PRO A 177 -13.21 11.45 14.74
C PRO A 177 -12.77 12.05 16.08
N TYR A 178 -11.46 12.09 16.34
CA TYR A 178 -10.90 12.45 17.64
C TYR A 178 -9.91 13.61 17.60
N LEU A 179 -9.71 14.29 16.46
CA LEU A 179 -8.63 15.29 16.38
C LEU A 179 -9.13 16.65 16.85
N HIS A 180 -8.34 17.28 17.72
CA HIS A 180 -8.60 18.60 18.28
C HIS A 180 -7.38 19.52 18.11
N TYR A 181 -7.65 20.76 17.73
CA TYR A 181 -6.70 21.85 17.63
C TYR A 181 -6.81 22.74 18.87
N HIS A 182 -5.69 22.93 19.56
CA HIS A 182 -5.61 23.71 20.80
C HIS A 182 -4.70 24.91 20.60
N THR A 183 -5.21 26.10 20.94
CA THR A 183 -4.40 27.32 20.99
C THR A 183 -3.72 27.41 22.36
N LEU A 184 -2.38 27.42 22.38
CA LEU A 184 -1.62 27.47 23.63
C LEU A 184 -1.41 28.94 24.09
N PRO A 185 -1.75 29.30 25.35
CA PRO A 185 -1.47 30.61 25.89
C PRO A 185 0.05 30.87 26.03
N THR A 186 0.51 31.98 25.47
CA THR A 186 1.90 32.48 25.38
C THR A 186 2.58 32.59 26.76
N PRO A 187 3.87 32.21 26.90
CA PRO A 187 4.99 33.03 26.45
C PRO A 187 5.68 32.55 25.14
N ALA A 188 5.23 31.44 24.55
CA ALA A 188 5.78 30.93 23.29
C ALA A 188 5.12 31.58 22.05
N PRO A 189 5.87 31.81 20.95
CA PRO A 189 5.31 32.33 19.70
C PRO A 189 4.17 31.41 19.28
N GLY A 190 3.02 31.98 18.94
CA GLY A 190 1.80 31.20 18.95
C GLY A 190 1.89 29.99 18.00
N ARG A 191 1.62 28.85 18.62
CA ARG A 191 1.63 27.52 18.01
C ARG A 191 0.28 26.89 18.31
N ILE A 192 -0.18 26.09 17.37
CA ILE A 192 -1.38 25.28 17.55
C ILE A 192 -0.89 23.88 17.91
N ALA A 193 -1.35 23.34 19.03
CA ALA A 193 -1.09 21.97 19.42
C ALA A 193 -2.21 21.07 18.91
N LEU A 194 -1.86 19.96 18.27
CA LEU A 194 -2.81 18.94 17.84
C LEU A 194 -2.83 17.83 18.89
N SER A 195 -4.02 17.40 19.33
CA SER A 195 -4.18 16.29 20.28
C SER A 195 -5.45 15.50 19.97
N PHE A 196 -5.51 14.25 20.42
CA PHE A 196 -6.74 13.45 20.35
C PHE A 196 -7.73 13.74 21.49
N LEU A 197 -7.32 14.50 22.50
CA LEU A 197 -8.18 14.83 23.62
C LEU A 197 -8.93 16.15 23.37
N PRO A 198 -10.21 16.24 23.75
CA PRO A 198 -10.98 17.48 23.66
C PRO A 198 -10.51 18.53 24.68
N ARG A 199 -9.81 18.10 25.74
CA ARG A 199 -9.23 19.00 26.75
C ARG A 199 -7.89 19.55 26.26
N PRO A 200 -7.60 20.84 26.52
CA PRO A 200 -6.32 21.43 26.13
C PRO A 200 -5.18 20.84 26.97
N PRO A 201 -4.00 20.58 26.38
CA PRO A 201 -2.86 20.00 27.07
C PRO A 201 -2.36 20.94 28.19
N LYS A 202 -1.80 20.38 29.26
CA LYS A 202 -1.29 21.15 30.43
C LYS A 202 -0.21 22.16 30.05
N GLY A 203 0.57 21.87 29.01
CA GLY A 203 1.62 22.77 28.53
C GLY A 203 2.19 22.39 27.17
N PRO A 204 3.16 23.18 26.66
CA PRO A 204 3.76 23.02 25.34
C PRO A 204 4.73 21.84 25.22
N ARG A 205 4.83 21.00 26.25
CA ARG A 205 5.64 19.77 26.30
C ARG A 205 4.85 18.58 26.85
N SER A 206 3.52 18.66 26.85
CA SER A 206 2.68 17.53 27.25
C SER A 206 2.88 16.36 26.30
N ARG A 207 2.95 15.16 26.85
CA ARG A 207 3.17 13.91 26.11
C ARG A 207 1.93 13.49 25.30
N THR A 208 0.78 14.10 25.58
CA THR A 208 -0.50 13.84 24.90
C THR A 208 -0.70 14.64 23.60
N VAL A 209 0.28 15.47 23.24
CA VAL A 209 0.25 16.30 22.04
C VAL A 209 0.87 15.53 20.87
N LEU A 210 0.10 15.34 19.80
CA LEU A 210 0.52 14.72 18.54
C LEU A 210 1.69 15.49 17.90
N GLY A 211 1.56 16.82 17.86
CA GLY A 211 2.59 17.72 17.39
C GLY A 211 2.18 19.19 17.41
N TYR A 212 3.08 20.04 16.93
CA TYR A 212 2.94 21.49 16.96
C TYR A 212 2.98 22.08 15.56
N LEU A 213 1.99 22.93 15.26
CA LEU A 213 1.87 23.66 14.01
C LEU A 213 2.20 25.15 14.24
N PRO A 214 3.00 25.79 13.36
CA PRO A 214 3.22 27.23 13.45
C PRO A 214 1.94 28.01 13.09
N LEU A 215 1.68 29.13 13.79
CA LEU A 215 0.61 30.06 13.40
C LEU A 215 0.89 30.59 11.99
N GLY A 216 0.04 30.24 11.03
CA GLY A 216 0.19 30.59 9.62
C GLY A 216 0.66 29.44 8.72
N ALA A 217 0.80 28.22 9.25
CA ALA A 217 0.99 27.04 8.41
C ALA A 217 -0.14 26.92 7.38
N SER A 218 0.21 26.50 6.17
CA SER A 218 -0.76 26.31 5.08
C SER A 218 -1.48 24.96 5.14
N GLY A 219 -1.01 24.03 5.98
CA GLY A 219 -1.64 22.73 6.18
C GLY A 219 -0.92 21.85 7.19
N LEU A 220 -1.38 20.61 7.35
CA LEU A 220 -0.85 19.62 8.30
C LEU A 220 0.59 19.14 7.97
N GLY A 221 1.08 19.40 6.76
CA GLY A 221 2.43 19.01 6.34
C GLY A 221 3.58 19.71 7.09
N ASP A 222 3.32 20.89 7.66
CA ASP A 222 4.31 21.64 8.45
C ASP A 222 4.30 21.22 9.94
N LEU A 223 3.54 20.17 10.30
CA LEU A 223 3.45 19.71 11.68
C LEU A 223 4.79 19.15 12.15
N LYS A 224 5.31 19.71 13.24
CA LYS A 224 6.42 19.09 13.97
C LYS A 224 5.86 18.05 14.95
N GLU A 225 6.04 16.78 14.60
CA GLU A 225 5.63 15.64 15.44
C GLU A 225 6.34 15.64 16.80
N ASN A 226 5.61 15.21 17.82
CA ASN A 226 6.16 14.98 19.14
C ASN A 226 6.65 13.53 19.27
N ARG A 227 7.91 13.34 19.65
CA ARG A 227 8.52 12.01 19.85
C ARG A 227 7.95 11.31 21.10
N ASP A 228 7.67 12.07 22.16
CA ASP A 228 7.11 11.51 23.39
C ASP A 228 5.73 10.88 23.16
N PHE A 229 4.95 11.47 22.25
CA PHE A 229 3.67 10.93 21.84
C PHE A 229 3.82 9.65 21.02
N LEU A 230 4.79 9.58 20.10
CA LEU A 230 5.05 8.39 19.29
C LEU A 230 5.42 7.18 20.14
N ASP A 231 6.20 7.39 21.20
CA ASP A 231 6.57 6.32 22.14
C ASP A 231 5.32 5.78 22.86
N ILE A 232 4.42 6.68 23.30
CA ILE A 232 3.13 6.30 23.89
C ILE A 232 2.25 5.59 22.88
N PHE A 233 2.18 6.08 21.65
CA PHE A 233 1.38 5.52 20.57
C PHE A 233 1.77 4.07 20.25
N HIS A 234 3.07 3.80 20.11
CA HIS A 234 3.54 2.43 19.88
C HIS A 234 3.38 1.54 21.12
N ALA A 235 3.57 2.10 22.33
CA ALA A 235 3.33 1.37 23.57
C ALA A 235 1.86 0.99 23.75
N SER A 236 0.92 1.89 23.43
CA SER A 236 -0.51 1.65 23.52
C SER A 236 -0.96 0.64 22.48
N ILE A 237 -0.42 0.66 21.25
CA ILE A 237 -0.70 -0.37 20.25
C ILE A 237 -0.25 -1.74 20.77
N ARG A 238 0.96 -1.84 21.31
CA ARG A 238 1.45 -3.10 21.89
C ARG A 238 0.54 -3.62 22.99
N ASP A 239 0.17 -2.76 23.94
CA ASP A 239 -0.74 -3.12 25.05
C ASP A 239 -2.16 -3.46 24.54
N GLY A 240 -2.64 -2.75 23.52
CA GLY A 240 -3.92 -3.02 22.87
C GLY A 240 -3.95 -4.34 22.11
N LEU A 241 -2.82 -4.73 21.49
CA LEU A 241 -2.64 -6.05 20.87
C LEU A 241 -2.64 -7.17 21.92
N ASP A 242 -1.97 -6.97 23.06
CA ASP A 242 -1.95 -7.94 24.17
C ASP A 242 -3.35 -8.16 24.77
N LYS A 243 -4.12 -7.07 24.87
CA LYS A 243 -5.51 -7.08 25.33
C LYS A 243 -6.52 -7.57 24.27
N GLY A 244 -6.07 -7.91 23.06
CA GLY A 244 -6.95 -8.36 21.98
C GLY A 244 -7.93 -7.30 21.47
N LYS A 245 -7.62 -6.02 21.66
CA LYS A 245 -8.47 -4.90 21.21
C LYS A 245 -8.38 -4.62 19.70
N ALA A 246 -7.38 -5.18 19.03
CA ALA A 246 -7.21 -5.05 17.57
C ALA A 246 -8.06 -6.09 16.83
N GLU A 247 -9.34 -5.80 16.61
CA GLU A 247 -10.29 -6.73 15.99
C GLU A 247 -9.83 -7.19 14.59
N ALA A 248 -9.44 -6.24 13.73
CA ALA A 248 -9.01 -6.54 12.36
C ALA A 248 -7.75 -7.43 12.32
N ALA A 249 -6.74 -7.09 13.13
CA ALA A 249 -5.51 -7.87 13.22
C ALA A 249 -5.78 -9.27 13.83
N GLY A 250 -6.67 -9.35 14.82
CA GLY A 250 -7.07 -10.61 15.44
C GLY A 250 -7.78 -11.55 14.47
N PHE A 251 -8.66 -11.00 13.62
CA PHE A 251 -9.31 -11.76 12.55
C PHE A 251 -8.33 -12.28 11.51
N GLU A 252 -7.37 -11.44 11.09
CA GLU A 252 -6.31 -11.85 10.16
C GLU A 252 -5.42 -12.95 10.77
N ALA A 253 -5.05 -12.80 12.05
CA ALA A 253 -4.25 -13.78 12.77
C ALA A 253 -4.97 -15.14 12.84
N ALA A 254 -6.24 -15.16 13.27
CA ALA A 254 -7.01 -16.39 13.41
C ALA A 254 -7.28 -17.10 12.08
N GLY A 255 -7.34 -16.35 10.97
CA GLY A 255 -7.53 -16.91 9.63
C GLY A 255 -6.27 -17.51 8.99
N ARG A 256 -5.09 -17.34 9.59
CA ARG A 256 -3.82 -17.81 9.00
C ARG A 256 -3.55 -19.28 9.31
N PRO A 257 -3.17 -20.09 8.30
CA PRO A 257 -2.90 -21.52 8.48
C PRO A 257 -1.51 -21.84 9.08
N GLY A 258 -0.69 -20.83 9.37
CA GLY A 258 0.64 -21.01 9.93
C GLY A 258 1.22 -19.72 10.48
N ASP A 259 2.41 -19.85 11.07
CA ASP A 259 3.07 -18.76 11.78
C ASP A 259 3.67 -17.75 10.81
N GLY A 260 3.70 -16.48 11.23
CA GLY A 260 4.28 -15.43 10.42
C GLY A 260 4.00 -14.04 10.95
N TYR A 261 4.56 -13.05 10.26
CA TYR A 261 4.31 -11.65 10.57
C TYR A 261 3.05 -11.16 9.88
N ILE A 262 2.26 -10.39 10.62
CA ILE A 262 1.16 -9.56 10.11
C ILE A 262 1.53 -8.10 10.31
N HIS A 263 0.94 -7.24 9.48
CA HIS A 263 1.20 -5.80 9.55
C HIS A 263 -0.03 -5.08 10.09
N ILE A 264 0.18 -4.23 11.09
CA ILE A 264 -0.84 -3.34 11.61
C ILE A 264 -0.92 -2.15 10.66
N THR A 265 -2.05 -2.01 9.98
CA THR A 265 -2.28 -0.99 8.95
C THR A 265 -3.15 0.14 9.51
N ASP A 266 -2.85 1.36 9.11
CA ASP A 266 -3.62 2.57 9.36
C ASP A 266 -4.87 2.61 8.46
N GLU A 267 -6.04 2.87 9.03
CA GLU A 267 -7.32 2.90 8.32
C GLU A 267 -7.53 4.18 7.51
N ARG A 268 -6.53 5.09 7.44
CA ARG A 268 -6.52 6.25 6.54
C ARG A 268 -6.77 5.87 5.08
N ALA A 269 -6.13 4.78 4.62
CA ALA A 269 -6.26 4.28 3.27
C ALA A 269 -6.40 2.75 3.32
N LEU A 270 -7.63 2.28 3.49
CA LEU A 270 -7.92 0.85 3.54
C LEU A 270 -7.44 0.16 2.25
N PRO A 271 -6.49 -0.79 2.34
CA PRO A 271 -6.06 -1.52 1.16
C PRO A 271 -7.18 -2.44 0.66
N PRO A 272 -7.14 -2.83 -0.63
CA PRO A 272 -7.99 -3.90 -1.13
C PRO A 272 -7.82 -5.18 -0.31
N ALA A 273 -8.92 -5.89 -0.04
CA ALA A 273 -8.89 -7.11 0.76
C ALA A 273 -7.83 -8.11 0.25
N GLY A 274 -6.99 -8.60 1.16
CA GLY A 274 -5.90 -9.52 0.85
C GLY A 274 -4.64 -8.86 0.26
N ARG A 275 -4.56 -7.52 0.19
CA ARG A 275 -3.32 -6.79 -0.08
C ARG A 275 -2.80 -6.10 1.16
N ILE A 276 -1.49 -5.94 1.21
CA ILE A 276 -0.78 -5.15 2.21
C ILE A 276 -0.96 -3.67 1.85
N GLY A 277 -1.17 -2.82 2.85
CA GLY A 277 -1.22 -1.36 2.70
C GLY A 277 0.05 -0.76 2.09
N GLU A 278 -0.04 0.50 1.67
CA GLU A 278 1.16 1.22 1.24
C GLU A 278 2.12 1.39 2.42
N THR A 279 3.43 1.52 2.14
CA THR A 279 4.46 1.57 3.18
C THR A 279 4.26 2.72 4.18
N GLU A 280 3.61 3.81 3.76
CA GLU A 280 3.29 4.95 4.64
C GLU A 280 2.14 4.69 5.60
N ASP A 281 1.25 3.74 5.29
CA ASP A 281 0.10 3.37 6.11
C ASP A 281 0.40 2.15 7.01
N LEU A 282 1.60 1.57 6.92
CA LEU A 282 2.01 0.48 7.80
C LEU A 282 2.59 1.03 9.11
N ILE A 283 1.91 0.77 10.22
CA ILE A 283 2.27 1.28 11.54
C ILE A 283 3.39 0.44 12.16
N GLY A 284 3.25 -0.88 12.05
CA GLY A 284 4.14 -1.85 12.70
C GLY A 284 3.88 -3.26 12.23
N SER A 285 4.77 -4.17 12.61
CA SER A 285 4.61 -5.61 12.36
C SER A 285 4.55 -6.36 13.67
N VAL A 286 3.78 -7.44 13.71
CA VAL A 286 3.68 -8.32 14.88
C VAL A 286 3.68 -9.77 14.42
N PHE A 287 4.28 -10.64 15.22
CA PHE A 287 4.33 -12.06 14.93
C PHE A 287 3.06 -12.75 15.42
N VAL A 288 2.55 -13.68 14.61
CA VAL A 288 1.40 -14.53 14.90
C VAL A 288 1.90 -15.97 14.95
N GLU A 289 1.54 -16.65 16.03
CA GLU A 289 1.82 -18.08 16.25
C GLU A 289 0.50 -18.78 16.60
N ASP A 290 0.21 -19.91 15.95
CA ASP A 290 -1.04 -20.68 16.16
C ASP A 290 -2.33 -19.82 16.05
N GLY A 291 -2.31 -18.83 15.15
CA GLY A 291 -3.43 -17.91 14.95
C GLY A 291 -3.65 -16.88 16.08
N LYS A 292 -2.68 -16.72 16.99
CA LYS A 292 -2.70 -15.73 18.07
C LYS A 292 -1.60 -14.70 17.89
N ILE A 293 -1.92 -13.45 18.18
CA ILE A 293 -0.97 -12.34 18.09
C ILE A 293 -0.06 -12.36 19.33
N ILE A 294 1.25 -12.35 19.10
CA ILE A 294 2.25 -12.21 20.17
C ILE A 294 2.68 -10.76 20.27
N ALA A 295 2.01 -10.01 21.16
CA ALA A 295 2.20 -8.58 21.32
C ALA A 295 3.65 -8.19 21.70
N SER A 296 4.40 -9.05 22.40
CA SER A 296 5.80 -8.78 22.76
C SER A 296 6.73 -8.62 21.55
N THR A 297 6.36 -9.19 20.41
CA THR A 297 7.13 -9.15 19.16
C THR A 297 6.74 -7.95 18.29
N TYR A 298 5.91 -7.04 18.79
CA TYR A 298 5.52 -5.82 18.09
C TYR A 298 6.75 -4.93 17.81
N GLU A 299 7.02 -4.73 16.53
CA GLU A 299 8.08 -3.89 16.01
C GLU A 299 7.48 -2.71 15.21
N PRO A 300 7.72 -1.46 15.64
CA PRO A 300 7.21 -0.28 14.94
C PRO A 300 7.97 -0.04 13.63
N LEU A 301 7.30 0.46 12.60
CA LEU A 301 7.98 0.84 11.36
C LEU A 301 8.70 2.20 11.54
N PRO A 302 10.03 2.28 11.32
CA PRO A 302 10.78 3.52 11.53
C PRO A 302 10.39 4.67 10.60
N THR A 303 9.78 4.35 9.46
CA THR A 303 9.37 5.31 8.43
C THR A 303 7.94 5.83 8.62
N TYR A 304 7.17 5.25 9.55
CA TYR A 304 5.78 5.62 9.77
C TYR A 304 5.67 7.05 10.33
N ARG A 305 4.65 7.79 9.87
CA ARG A 305 4.40 9.19 10.26
C ARG A 305 2.97 9.36 10.75
N LEU A 306 2.78 10.20 11.75
CA LEU A 306 1.46 10.49 12.31
C LEU A 306 0.60 11.29 11.33
N ILE A 307 1.24 12.04 10.44
CA ILE A 307 0.58 12.81 9.40
C ILE A 307 1.23 12.47 8.05
N THR A 308 0.39 12.07 7.11
CA THR A 308 0.75 11.73 5.73
C THR A 308 -0.05 12.60 4.77
N ALA A 309 0.12 12.38 3.46
CA ALA A 309 -0.67 13.08 2.44
C ALA A 309 -2.18 12.74 2.54
N ASN A 310 -2.51 11.56 3.06
CA ASN A 310 -3.88 11.08 3.24
C ASN A 310 -4.58 11.63 4.50
N GLY A 311 -3.88 12.45 5.30
CA GLY A 311 -4.44 13.09 6.51
C GLY A 311 -3.77 12.61 7.80
N PRO A 312 -4.41 12.76 8.97
CA PRO A 312 -3.94 12.30 10.29
C PRO A 312 -4.28 10.82 10.58
N VAL A 313 -3.57 10.19 11.53
CA VAL A 313 -3.68 8.75 11.88
C VAL A 313 -5.07 8.28 12.24
N LEU A 314 -5.51 7.19 11.60
CA LEU A 314 -6.75 6.48 11.91
C LEU A 314 -6.41 5.05 12.32
N LEU A 315 -6.40 4.81 13.63
CA LEU A 315 -6.17 3.47 14.15
C LEU A 315 -7.35 2.53 13.86
N PRO A 316 -7.09 1.22 13.68
CA PRO A 316 -8.14 0.22 13.61
C PRO A 316 -9.07 0.28 14.81
N LYS A 317 -10.34 -0.06 14.57
CA LYS A 317 -11.37 -0.10 15.62
C LYS A 317 -10.91 -0.90 16.83
N GLY A 318 -11.09 -0.32 18.01
CA GLY A 318 -10.71 -0.89 19.30
C GLY A 318 -9.32 -0.43 19.76
N LEU A 319 -8.35 -0.28 18.85
CA LEU A 319 -7.05 0.33 19.18
C LEU A 319 -7.16 1.85 19.33
N ASP A 320 -8.03 2.48 18.54
CA ASP A 320 -8.36 3.90 18.63
C ASP A 320 -8.89 4.30 20.03
N THR A 321 -9.91 3.59 20.51
CA THR A 321 -10.51 3.82 21.83
C THR A 321 -9.53 3.56 22.96
N HIS A 322 -8.71 2.52 22.85
CA HIS A 322 -7.69 2.20 23.85
C HIS A 322 -6.57 3.25 23.92
N LEU A 323 -6.13 3.78 22.77
CA LEU A 323 -5.19 4.89 22.75
C LEU A 323 -5.79 6.10 23.47
N ILE A 324 -7.07 6.42 23.25
CA ILE A 324 -7.72 7.56 23.92
C ILE A 324 -7.76 7.35 25.43
N GLU A 325 -8.17 6.17 25.91
CA GLU A 325 -8.15 5.83 27.34
C GLU A 325 -6.75 6.03 27.97
N GLU A 326 -5.70 5.60 27.26
CA GLU A 326 -4.33 5.73 27.74
C GLU A 326 -3.86 7.20 27.74
N LEU A 327 -4.24 7.98 26.72
CA LEU A 327 -3.96 9.41 26.68
C LEU A 327 -4.70 10.18 27.79
N GLU A 328 -5.94 9.81 28.10
CA GLU A 328 -6.69 10.39 29.22
C GLU A 328 -6.03 10.10 30.56
N ARG A 329 -5.55 8.86 30.76
CA ARG A 329 -4.79 8.46 31.94
C ARG A 329 -3.53 9.32 32.10
N ILE A 330 -2.77 9.50 31.02
CA ILE A 330 -1.52 10.28 31.02
C ILE A 330 -1.81 11.77 31.26
N ASP A 331 -2.84 12.35 30.63
CA ASP A 331 -3.23 13.74 30.90
C ASP A 331 -3.63 13.95 32.37
N GLN A 332 -4.28 12.96 32.99
CA GLN A 332 -4.63 13.04 34.41
C GLN A 332 -3.39 12.96 35.31
N GLU A 333 -2.44 12.08 34.99
CA GLU A 333 -1.15 11.95 35.69
C GLU A 333 -0.30 13.22 35.53
N GLU A 334 -0.28 13.84 34.36
CA GLU A 334 0.41 15.11 34.15
C GLU A 334 -0.21 16.24 34.97
N ARG A 335 -1.50 16.16 35.33
CA ARG A 335 -2.22 17.20 36.08
C ARG A 335 -2.21 17.00 37.59
N SER A 336 -2.12 15.76 38.08
CA SER A 336 -1.92 15.45 39.49
C SER A 336 -0.59 16.01 40.00
#